data_AF-A0A9K3M7N7-F1
#
_entry.id   AF-A0A9K3M7N7-F1
#
_cell.length_a   1.000
_cell.length_b   1.000
_cell.length_c   1.000
_cell.angle_alpha   90.00
_cell.angle_beta   90.00
_cell.angle_gamma   90.00
#
_symmetry.space_group_name_H-M   'P 1'
#
loop_
_entity.id
_entity.type
_entity.pdbx_description
1 polymer ?
#
loop_
_entity_poly.entity_id
_entity_poly.type
_entity_poly.pdbx_seq_one_letter_code
_entity_poly.pdbx_strand_id
1 'polypeptide(L)'
;MMSSRQVSNNVKNRSPPSNVGGPSPLPLHRDPSYDWSLDFRNSPTLESKFLHAVPENIRSAATKYQIDLPTEALQWLDSHGGHYEMIADPNSDQIKRWLDTKTICGMSDAEIHSYFEFEKHLHLCESPRLSCNSRLTPATALNYEKHCRMFWNFLAVIGDYDSMLLLLVPDASRSYCPSVNHQSIVSYCNHRYLSAKTPLCNGLSNIPLLDINGKRVLAEGTVNNYKWLKSLFGALSFLHGHRNQEASYREFCQPCYDNFSQGSRNPCLHHGHHLDFSFSGNPIRSVHIKGYISWLERQNHLRGYNPVRRQALLPSDVSDIHHYLKGRQYDLQSLKFYVMMLNSLEGAMRYVGFQSVLFSNF
;
A
#
# COMPACT_ATOMS: atom_id res chain seq x y z
N MET A 1 -50.59 -37.54 -32.56
CA MET A 1 -49.26 -37.82 -33.13
C MET A 1 -48.25 -36.93 -32.41
N MET A 2 -47.78 -37.28 -31.20
CA MET A 2 -46.65 -38.20 -30.94
C MET A 2 -45.49 -38.04 -31.94
N SER A 3 -44.41 -37.37 -31.52
CA SER A 3 -43.06 -37.97 -31.52
C SER A 3 -42.10 -37.15 -30.67
N SER A 4 -41.75 -37.74 -29.55
CA SER A 4 -40.62 -37.47 -28.66
C SER A 4 -39.27 -37.64 -29.37
N ARG A 5 -38.26 -36.84 -29.01
CA ARG A 5 -36.85 -37.26 -28.97
C ARG A 5 -36.11 -36.48 -27.87
N GLN A 6 -35.90 -37.16 -26.75
CA GLN A 6 -34.78 -36.94 -25.83
C GLN A 6 -33.46 -37.20 -26.58
N VAL A 7 -32.35 -36.54 -26.22
CA VAL A 7 -31.03 -37.17 -26.00
C VAL A 7 -30.11 -36.23 -25.20
N SER A 8 -29.66 -36.75 -24.05
CA SER A 8 -28.35 -36.61 -23.40
C SER A 8 -27.94 -35.32 -22.66
N ASN A 9 -28.15 -35.38 -21.34
CA ASN A 9 -27.13 -35.00 -20.36
C ASN A 9 -25.98 -36.03 -20.38
N ASN A 10 -24.72 -35.62 -20.51
CA ASN A 10 -23.61 -36.27 -19.81
C ASN A 10 -22.32 -35.42 -19.73
N VAL A 11 -22.07 -34.98 -18.51
CA VAL A 11 -20.80 -34.75 -17.80
C VAL A 11 -19.50 -35.09 -18.54
N LYS A 12 -18.59 -34.12 -18.64
CA LYS A 12 -17.17 -34.36 -18.35
C LYS A 12 -16.64 -33.29 -17.39
N ASN A 13 -16.67 -33.66 -16.11
CA ASN A 13 -15.80 -33.17 -15.05
C ASN A 13 -14.36 -33.06 -15.59
N ARG A 14 -13.86 -31.83 -15.75
CA ARG A 14 -12.41 -31.61 -15.83
C ARG A 14 -11.92 -31.42 -14.41
N SER A 15 -11.28 -32.46 -13.88
CA SER A 15 -10.47 -32.38 -12.68
C SER A 15 -9.47 -31.22 -12.82
N PRO A 16 -9.20 -30.45 -11.76
CA PRO A 16 -8.13 -29.47 -11.79
C PRO A 16 -6.78 -30.20 -11.99
N PRO A 17 -5.82 -29.58 -12.68
CA PRO A 17 -4.53 -30.20 -12.93
C PRO A 17 -3.82 -30.47 -11.60
N SER A 18 -3.37 -31.71 -11.46
CA SER A 18 -2.46 -32.18 -10.41
C SER A 18 -1.21 -31.29 -10.38
N ASN A 19 -1.01 -30.62 -9.24
CA ASN A 19 0.16 -29.78 -9.00
C ASN A 19 1.40 -30.67 -8.87
N VAL A 20 2.27 -30.61 -9.87
CA VAL A 20 3.59 -31.28 -9.87
C VAL A 20 4.49 -30.53 -8.88
N GLY A 21 5.07 -31.26 -7.92
CA GLY A 21 5.86 -30.74 -6.81
C GLY A 21 7.15 -30.03 -7.24
N GLY A 22 7.07 -28.73 -7.48
CA GLY A 22 8.21 -27.82 -7.46
C GLY A 22 8.48 -27.24 -6.06
N PRO A 23 9.66 -26.68 -5.81
CA PRO A 23 9.95 -25.94 -4.58
C PRO A 23 8.93 -24.79 -4.39
N SER A 24 8.36 -24.69 -3.18
CA SER A 24 7.32 -23.71 -2.85
C SER A 24 7.83 -22.27 -3.04
N PRO A 25 7.02 -21.36 -3.61
CA PRO A 25 7.44 -19.97 -3.78
C PRO A 25 7.66 -19.32 -2.42
N LEU A 26 8.78 -18.61 -2.27
CA LEU A 26 9.07 -17.78 -1.11
C LEU A 26 7.97 -16.72 -0.91
N PRO A 27 7.72 -16.24 0.32
CA PRO A 27 6.92 -15.04 0.53
C PRO A 27 7.47 -13.93 -0.37
N LEU A 28 6.61 -13.17 -1.06
CA LEU A 28 7.08 -12.23 -2.10
C LEU A 28 8.12 -11.22 -1.60
N HIS A 29 8.03 -10.77 -0.34
CA HIS A 29 9.03 -9.89 0.28
C HIS A 29 10.41 -10.54 0.50
N ARG A 30 10.52 -11.86 0.34
CA ARG A 30 11.75 -12.66 0.38
C ARG A 30 12.06 -13.30 -0.97
N ASP A 31 11.18 -13.16 -1.95
CA ASP A 31 11.40 -13.68 -3.29
C ASP A 31 12.35 -12.70 -4.00
N PRO A 32 13.62 -13.08 -4.25
CA PRO A 32 14.58 -12.19 -4.89
C PRO A 32 14.20 -11.82 -6.32
N SER A 33 13.21 -12.50 -6.92
CA SER A 33 12.66 -12.15 -8.23
C SER A 33 11.55 -11.07 -8.17
N TYR A 34 11.10 -10.71 -6.97
CA TYR A 34 10.01 -9.77 -6.74
C TYR A 34 10.49 -8.47 -6.09
N ASP A 35 10.67 -7.44 -6.92
CA ASP A 35 11.31 -6.19 -6.51
C ASP A 35 10.35 -5.22 -5.79
N TRP A 36 9.04 -5.35 -6.04
CA TRP A 36 8.04 -4.33 -5.69
C TRP A 36 7.35 -4.57 -4.34
N SER A 37 7.95 -5.38 -3.47
CA SER A 37 7.36 -5.65 -2.15
C SER A 37 7.41 -4.39 -1.29
N LEU A 38 6.24 -3.98 -0.78
CA LEU A 38 6.09 -2.79 0.08
C LEU A 38 6.22 -3.12 1.57
N ASP A 39 6.53 -4.37 1.90
CA ASP A 39 6.85 -4.76 3.28
C ASP A 39 8.11 -4.04 3.77
N PHE A 40 8.04 -3.47 4.97
CA PHE A 40 9.16 -2.74 5.57
C PHE A 40 10.43 -3.59 5.70
N ARG A 41 10.31 -4.92 5.83
CA ARG A 41 11.47 -5.82 5.88
C ARG A 41 12.25 -5.88 4.56
N ASN A 42 11.63 -5.47 3.45
CA ASN A 42 12.27 -5.33 2.15
C ASN A 42 12.85 -3.91 1.93
N SER A 43 12.92 -3.08 2.99
CA SER A 43 13.41 -1.69 2.93
C SER A 43 14.74 -1.55 2.19
N PRO A 44 15.80 -2.37 2.43
CA PRO A 44 17.07 -2.22 1.72
C PRO A 44 16.96 -2.43 0.20
N THR A 45 16.10 -3.36 -0.24
CA THR A 45 15.85 -3.60 -1.66
C THR A 45 15.08 -2.44 -2.28
N LEU A 46 14.07 -1.93 -1.57
CA LEU A 46 13.31 -0.76 -2.04
C LEU A 46 14.21 0.47 -2.15
N GLU A 47 15.09 0.68 -1.18
CA GLU A 47 16.03 1.80 -1.15
C GLU A 47 16.99 1.75 -2.33
N SER A 48 17.71 0.64 -2.46
CA SER A 48 18.68 0.44 -3.54
C SER A 48 18.07 0.49 -4.95
N LYS A 49 16.79 0.12 -5.12
CA LYS A 49 16.15 0.07 -6.45
C LYS A 49 15.27 1.27 -6.78
N PHE A 50 14.68 1.92 -5.79
CA PHE A 50 13.63 2.92 -6.03
C PHE A 50 13.77 4.17 -5.15
N LEU A 51 13.98 4.04 -3.84
CA LEU A 51 13.93 5.22 -2.94
C LEU A 51 15.13 6.14 -3.10
N HIS A 52 16.30 5.62 -3.51
CA HIS A 52 17.47 6.46 -3.79
C HIS A 52 17.20 7.56 -4.84
N ALA A 53 16.23 7.35 -5.74
CA ALA A 53 15.85 8.31 -6.77
C ALA A 53 14.89 9.40 -6.24
N VAL A 54 14.30 9.22 -5.07
CA VAL A 54 13.27 10.10 -4.52
C VAL A 54 13.77 11.52 -4.23
N PRO A 55 14.93 11.73 -3.56
CA PRO A 55 15.36 13.09 -3.20
C PRO A 55 15.53 14.01 -4.41
N GLU A 56 16.16 13.51 -5.49
CA GLU A 56 16.35 14.27 -6.72
C GLU A 56 15.02 14.52 -7.45
N ASN A 57 14.24 13.47 -7.67
CA ASN A 57 13.02 13.60 -8.46
C ASN A 57 11.90 14.38 -7.75
N ILE A 58 11.84 14.36 -6.42
CA ILE A 58 10.93 15.24 -5.68
C ILE A 58 11.33 16.70 -5.82
N ARG A 59 12.64 17.02 -5.83
CA ARG A 59 13.10 18.40 -6.12
C ARG A 59 12.73 18.82 -7.54
N SER A 60 12.88 17.93 -8.52
CA SER A 60 12.43 18.19 -9.90
C SER A 60 10.92 18.41 -9.99
N ALA A 61 10.12 17.59 -9.30
CA ALA A 61 8.66 17.74 -9.23
C ALA A 61 8.26 19.06 -8.53
N ALA A 62 8.94 19.45 -7.46
CA ALA A 62 8.69 20.73 -6.81
C ALA A 62 9.05 21.92 -7.73
N THR A 63 10.18 21.83 -8.44
CA THR A 63 10.61 22.84 -9.42
C THR A 63 9.59 23.01 -10.55
N LYS A 64 9.06 21.89 -11.06
CA LYS A 64 7.99 21.85 -12.07
C LYS A 64 6.77 22.69 -11.66
N TYR A 65 6.43 22.69 -10.38
CA TYR A 65 5.27 23.42 -9.85
C TYR A 65 5.62 24.73 -9.13
N GLN A 66 6.89 25.16 -9.18
CA GLN A 66 7.39 26.34 -8.46
C GLN A 66 7.06 26.28 -6.96
N ILE A 67 7.23 25.10 -6.36
CA ILE A 67 6.99 24.85 -4.93
C ILE A 67 8.31 24.93 -4.17
N ASP A 68 8.35 25.79 -3.16
CA ASP A 68 9.45 25.81 -2.21
C ASP A 68 9.29 24.66 -1.21
N LEU A 69 10.24 23.71 -1.26
CA LEU A 69 10.29 22.61 -0.31
C LEU A 69 10.93 23.06 1.02
N PRO A 70 10.35 22.68 2.17
CA PRO A 70 10.95 22.97 3.47
C PRO A 70 12.33 22.33 3.60
N THR A 71 13.28 23.04 4.21
CA THR A 71 14.66 22.57 4.40
C THR A 71 14.69 21.26 5.20
N GLU A 72 13.84 21.13 6.21
CA GLU A 72 13.73 19.95 7.07
C GLU A 72 13.29 18.72 6.27
N ALA A 73 12.31 18.87 5.37
CA ALA A 73 11.84 17.80 4.50
C ALA A 73 12.96 17.30 3.58
N LEU A 74 13.74 18.23 3.01
CA LEU A 74 14.87 17.91 2.16
C LEU A 74 15.99 17.19 2.93
N GLN A 75 16.31 17.69 4.13
CA GLN A 75 17.30 17.06 5.01
C GLN A 75 16.90 15.63 5.36
N TRP A 76 15.63 15.39 5.68
CA TRP A 76 15.13 14.04 5.94
C TRP A 76 15.33 13.11 4.74
N LEU A 77 14.91 13.55 3.55
CA LEU A 77 15.03 12.74 2.33
C LEU A 77 16.49 12.40 2.01
N ASP A 78 17.40 13.36 2.18
CA ASP A 78 18.83 13.16 1.92
C ASP A 78 19.46 12.22 2.97
N SER A 79 19.14 12.39 4.26
CA SER A 79 19.74 11.60 5.35
C SER A 79 19.14 10.19 5.50
N HIS A 80 17.92 9.98 5.02
CA HIS A 80 17.20 8.72 5.09
C HIS A 80 16.94 8.11 3.71
N GLY A 81 17.78 8.36 2.70
CA GLY A 81 17.73 7.64 1.42
C GLY A 81 16.38 7.67 0.69
N GLY A 82 15.61 8.75 0.85
CA GLY A 82 14.28 8.89 0.26
C GLY A 82 13.13 8.17 0.98
N HIS A 83 13.36 7.65 2.20
CA HIS A 83 12.31 7.02 3.01
C HIS A 83 11.24 8.02 3.43
N TYR A 84 10.01 7.52 3.54
CA TYR A 84 8.90 8.29 4.10
C TYR A 84 9.15 8.62 5.57
N GLU A 85 9.02 9.89 5.94
CA GLU A 85 9.03 10.35 7.33
C GLU A 85 7.75 9.89 8.04
N MET A 86 7.77 8.71 8.65
CA MET A 86 6.62 8.20 9.38
C MET A 86 6.50 8.90 10.73
N ILE A 87 5.29 9.28 11.14
CA ILE A 87 5.09 9.92 12.45
C ILE A 87 4.10 9.09 13.26
N ALA A 88 4.40 8.85 14.53
CA ALA A 88 3.57 8.03 15.38
C ALA A 88 3.44 8.59 16.80
N ASP A 89 2.19 8.81 17.21
CA ASP A 89 1.87 9.23 18.56
C ASP A 89 2.25 8.13 19.58
N PRO A 90 3.11 8.43 20.58
CA PRO A 90 3.47 7.51 21.65
C PRO A 90 2.28 6.93 22.42
N ASN A 91 1.13 7.61 22.41
CA ASN A 91 -0.08 7.17 23.10
C ASN A 91 -0.81 6.02 22.40
N SER A 92 -0.47 5.72 21.14
CA SER A 92 -1.03 4.58 20.42
C SER A 92 -0.62 3.26 21.07
N ASP A 93 -1.60 2.37 21.30
CA ASP A 93 -1.36 1.04 21.92
C ASP A 93 -0.27 0.23 21.21
N GLN A 94 -0.14 0.41 19.89
CA GLN A 94 0.89 -0.27 19.14
C GLN A 94 2.29 0.27 19.41
N ILE A 95 2.44 1.58 19.57
CA ILE A 95 3.73 2.20 19.90
C ILE A 95 4.13 1.84 21.32
N LYS A 96 3.20 1.87 22.27
CA LYS A 96 3.41 1.36 23.63
C LYS A 96 3.98 -0.06 23.63
N ARG A 97 3.37 -0.97 22.86
CA ARG A 97 3.89 -2.34 22.70
C ARG A 97 5.29 -2.41 22.08
N TRP A 98 5.66 -1.48 21.21
CA TRP A 98 7.01 -1.43 20.64
C TRP A 98 8.04 -0.94 21.67
N LEU A 99 7.66 0.06 22.48
CA LEU A 99 8.47 0.56 23.59
C LEU A 99 8.67 -0.51 24.68
N ASP A 100 7.70 -1.39 24.88
CA ASP A 100 7.78 -2.51 25.83
C ASP A 100 8.64 -3.70 25.35
N THR A 101 9.23 -3.63 24.14
CA THR A 101 10.04 -4.75 23.62
C THR A 101 11.39 -4.86 24.33
N LYS A 102 11.93 -6.07 24.40
CA LYS A 102 13.27 -6.32 24.97
C LYS A 102 14.39 -5.54 24.27
N THR A 103 14.20 -5.21 22.98
CA THR A 103 15.16 -4.41 22.21
C THR A 103 15.26 -2.98 22.74
N ILE A 104 14.14 -2.41 23.16
CA ILE A 104 14.06 -1.03 23.66
C ILE A 104 14.30 -0.95 25.16
N CYS A 105 13.99 -2.03 25.89
CA CYS A 105 14.13 -2.09 27.33
C CYS A 105 15.57 -1.75 27.78
N GLY A 106 15.72 -0.69 28.58
CA GLY A 106 17.00 -0.22 29.10
C GLY A 106 17.68 0.87 28.27
N MET A 107 17.13 1.25 27.11
CA MET A 107 17.55 2.45 26.38
C MET A 107 17.07 3.72 27.10
N SER A 108 17.87 4.77 27.06
CA SER A 108 17.49 6.14 27.42
C SER A 108 16.55 6.74 26.36
N ASP A 109 15.79 7.78 26.71
CA ASP A 109 14.87 8.43 25.77
C ASP A 109 15.56 8.87 24.46
N ALA A 110 16.78 9.40 24.54
CA ALA A 110 17.56 9.80 23.36
C ALA A 110 17.91 8.61 22.45
N GLU A 111 18.28 7.47 23.04
CA GLU A 111 18.56 6.23 22.29
C GLU A 111 17.28 5.66 21.65
N ILE A 112 16.14 5.76 22.35
CA ILE A 112 14.84 5.36 21.80
C ILE A 112 14.50 6.20 20.57
N HIS A 113 14.59 7.52 20.68
CA HIS A 113 14.32 8.42 19.56
C HIS A 113 15.24 8.13 18.37
N SER A 114 16.55 7.97 18.61
CA SER A 114 17.52 7.64 17.55
C SER A 114 17.22 6.28 16.90
N TYR A 115 16.86 5.26 17.69
CA TYR A 115 16.48 3.96 17.17
C TYR A 115 15.25 4.07 16.24
N PHE A 116 14.19 4.76 16.64
CA PHE A 116 13.01 4.91 15.79
C PHE A 116 13.29 5.73 14.52
N GLU A 117 14.10 6.77 14.64
CA GLU A 117 14.48 7.61 13.50
C GLU A 117 15.25 6.79 12.44
N PHE A 118 16.34 6.13 12.82
CA PHE A 118 17.21 5.47 11.85
C PHE A 118 16.80 4.02 11.51
N GLU A 119 16.28 3.25 12.46
CA GLU A 119 15.92 1.83 12.22
C GLU A 119 14.47 1.65 11.76
N LYS A 120 13.64 2.69 11.88
CA LYS A 120 12.21 2.65 11.53
C LYS A 120 11.75 3.79 10.62
N HIS A 121 12.61 4.80 10.37
CA HIS A 121 12.25 6.01 9.63
C HIS A 121 11.01 6.68 10.25
N LEU A 122 11.03 6.81 11.59
CA LEU A 122 9.88 7.17 12.40
C LEU A 122 10.19 8.20 13.47
N HIS A 123 9.36 9.24 13.57
CA HIS A 123 9.34 10.17 14.71
C HIS A 123 8.21 9.83 15.70
N LEU A 124 8.54 9.87 16.99
CA LEU A 124 7.62 9.63 18.10
C LEU A 124 6.97 10.94 18.57
N CYS A 125 6.00 11.42 17.80
CA CYS A 125 5.23 12.61 18.13
C CYS A 125 3.83 12.57 17.48
N GLU A 126 2.98 13.54 17.82
CA GLU A 126 1.69 13.73 17.16
C GLU A 126 1.91 14.17 15.70
N SER A 127 1.23 13.52 14.74
CA SER A 127 1.45 13.77 13.31
C SER A 127 0.93 15.15 12.90
N PRO A 128 1.78 16.10 12.44
CA PRO A 128 1.31 17.40 11.97
C PRO A 128 0.40 17.28 10.74
N ARG A 129 0.58 16.24 9.92
CA ARG A 129 -0.26 15.94 8.74
C ARG A 129 -1.69 15.51 9.09
N LEU A 130 -1.85 14.81 10.21
CA LEU A 130 -3.09 14.12 10.55
C LEU A 130 -3.82 14.68 11.77
N SER A 131 -3.17 15.52 12.57
CA SER A 131 -3.66 15.88 13.91
C SER A 131 -4.13 17.33 14.03
N CYS A 132 -3.87 18.18 13.03
CA CYS A 132 -4.39 19.54 13.03
C CYS A 132 -5.93 19.53 12.86
N ASN A 133 -6.65 20.00 13.89
CA ASN A 133 -8.11 20.19 13.95
C ASN A 133 -8.98 18.92 13.88
N SER A 134 -8.44 17.71 14.10
CA SER A 134 -9.20 16.47 13.99
C SER A 134 -9.26 15.64 15.27
N ARG A 135 -10.38 14.91 15.43
CA ARG A 135 -10.60 13.93 16.51
C ARG A 135 -10.07 12.53 16.13
N LEU A 136 -9.00 12.44 15.33
CA LEU A 136 -8.44 11.12 15.02
C LEU A 136 -7.84 10.54 16.31
N THR A 137 -8.19 9.29 16.61
CA THR A 137 -7.52 8.60 17.72
C THR A 137 -6.07 8.31 17.33
N PRO A 138 -5.13 8.23 18.30
CA PRO A 138 -3.73 7.89 18.03
C PRO A 138 -3.57 6.61 17.19
N ALA A 139 -4.43 5.62 17.43
CA ALA A 139 -4.46 4.37 16.66
C ALA A 139 -4.88 4.59 15.19
N THR A 140 -5.84 5.47 14.93
CA THR A 140 -6.30 5.77 13.56
C THR A 140 -5.25 6.58 12.80
N ALA A 141 -4.65 7.58 13.45
CA ALA A 141 -3.56 8.36 12.87
C ALA A 141 -2.37 7.47 12.50
N LEU A 142 -1.93 6.60 13.43
CA LEU A 142 -0.88 5.62 13.15
C LEU A 142 -1.22 4.69 11.98
N ASN A 143 -2.48 4.24 11.90
CA ASN A 143 -2.91 3.40 10.79
C ASN A 143 -2.83 4.14 9.46
N TYR A 144 -3.28 5.40 9.41
CA TYR A 144 -3.17 6.25 8.22
C TYR A 144 -1.71 6.49 7.82
N GLU A 145 -0.82 6.81 8.75
CA GLU A 145 0.62 6.98 8.52
C GLU A 145 1.25 5.73 7.88
N LYS A 146 0.88 4.53 8.35
CA LYS A 146 1.33 3.28 7.71
C LYS A 146 0.87 3.14 6.27
N HIS A 147 -0.39 3.50 6.00
CA HIS A 147 -0.94 3.47 4.65
C HIS A 147 -0.25 4.51 3.75
N CYS A 148 0.03 5.70 4.26
CA CYS A 148 0.81 6.72 3.57
C CYS A 148 2.23 6.25 3.25
N ARG A 149 2.93 5.60 4.20
CA ARG A 149 4.25 5.01 3.95
C ARG A 149 4.23 3.94 2.84
N MET A 150 3.28 3.01 2.89
CA MET A 150 3.16 1.99 1.85
C MET A 150 2.82 2.62 0.49
N PHE A 151 1.99 3.65 0.49
CA PHE A 151 1.65 4.39 -0.72
C PHE A 151 2.86 5.17 -1.27
N TRP A 152 3.62 5.85 -0.41
CA TRP A 152 4.89 6.50 -0.76
C TRP A 152 5.86 5.55 -1.44
N ASN A 153 6.10 4.38 -0.86
CA ASN A 153 6.99 3.37 -1.45
C ASN A 153 6.50 2.93 -2.83
N PHE A 154 5.19 2.80 -3.01
CA PHE A 154 4.62 2.45 -4.31
C PHE A 154 4.75 3.59 -5.33
N LEU A 155 4.55 4.85 -4.92
CA LEU A 155 4.75 6.02 -5.77
C LEU A 155 6.21 6.10 -6.24
N ALA A 156 7.16 5.84 -5.34
CA ALA A 156 8.58 5.77 -5.68
C ALA A 156 8.88 4.64 -6.69
N VAL A 157 8.23 3.47 -6.55
CA VAL A 157 8.35 2.38 -7.53
C VAL A 157 7.92 2.81 -8.93
N ILE A 158 6.78 3.51 -9.05
CA ILE A 158 6.21 3.88 -10.36
C ILE A 158 6.68 5.26 -10.87
N GLY A 159 7.48 5.98 -10.08
CA GLY A 159 8.00 7.31 -10.43
C GLY A 159 6.97 8.44 -10.37
N ASP A 160 5.88 8.30 -9.60
CA ASP A 160 4.88 9.36 -9.44
C ASP A 160 5.26 10.30 -8.28
N TYR A 161 6.34 11.05 -8.52
CA TYR A 161 6.91 12.00 -7.56
C TYR A 161 6.03 13.25 -7.37
N ASP A 162 5.21 13.60 -8.36
CA ASP A 162 4.22 14.69 -8.25
C ASP A 162 3.24 14.39 -7.11
N SER A 163 2.70 13.17 -7.05
CA SER A 163 1.81 12.74 -5.97
C SER A 163 2.49 12.65 -4.60
N MET A 164 3.82 12.46 -4.55
CA MET A 164 4.57 12.37 -3.30
C MET A 164 4.69 13.72 -2.58
N LEU A 165 4.61 14.85 -3.29
CA LEU A 165 4.69 16.19 -2.71
C LEU A 165 3.63 16.44 -1.63
N LEU A 166 2.44 15.85 -1.76
CA LEU A 166 1.37 15.94 -0.75
C LEU A 166 1.74 15.28 0.58
N LEU A 167 2.65 14.30 0.55
CA LEU A 167 2.97 13.44 1.69
C LEU A 167 4.14 13.96 2.54
N LEU A 168 4.85 15.00 2.08
CA LEU A 168 6.00 15.58 2.78
C LEU A 168 5.63 16.24 4.12
N VAL A 169 6.57 16.20 5.06
CA VAL A 169 6.57 16.97 6.31
C VAL A 169 7.90 17.73 6.43
N PRO A 170 7.88 18.99 6.92
CA PRO A 170 6.72 19.87 7.04
C PRO A 170 5.97 20.05 5.72
N ASP A 171 4.76 20.59 5.81
CA ASP A 171 3.97 20.89 4.62
C ASP A 171 4.72 21.89 3.71
N ALA A 172 4.89 21.55 2.42
CA ALA A 172 5.38 22.51 1.43
C ALA A 172 4.47 23.75 1.38
N SER A 173 5.08 24.93 1.20
CA SER A 173 4.41 26.22 1.38
C SER A 173 3.12 26.36 0.54
N ARG A 174 2.11 27.03 1.12
CA ARG A 174 0.76 27.10 0.55
C ARG A 174 0.74 27.97 -0.72
N SER A 175 0.46 27.35 -1.86
CA SER A 175 -0.59 27.81 -2.79
C SER A 175 -0.97 26.75 -3.85
N TYR A 176 -0.09 25.82 -4.25
CA TYR A 176 -0.36 24.91 -5.38
C TYR A 176 0.27 23.52 -5.27
N CYS A 177 0.29 22.92 -4.08
CA CYS A 177 0.73 21.51 -3.95
C CYS A 177 -0.16 20.63 -4.84
N PRO A 178 0.39 19.79 -5.74
CA PRO A 178 -0.43 18.92 -6.57
C PRO A 178 -1.18 17.91 -5.70
N SER A 179 -2.41 17.63 -6.09
CA SER A 179 -3.18 16.50 -5.58
C SER A 179 -2.59 15.18 -6.08
N VAL A 180 -2.90 14.08 -5.40
CA VAL A 180 -2.49 12.74 -5.82
C VAL A 180 -3.21 12.34 -7.12
N ASN A 181 -2.47 11.71 -8.04
CA ASN A 181 -3.02 11.10 -9.24
C ASN A 181 -3.96 9.92 -8.88
N HIS A 182 -5.22 10.00 -9.30
CA HIS A 182 -6.21 8.96 -9.05
C HIS A 182 -5.84 7.59 -9.66
N GLN A 183 -5.05 7.55 -10.73
CA GLN A 183 -4.61 6.32 -11.40
C GLN A 183 -3.59 5.60 -10.51
N SER A 184 -2.69 6.34 -9.88
CA SER A 184 -1.71 5.82 -8.92
C SER A 184 -2.38 5.22 -7.69
N ILE A 185 -3.48 5.81 -7.22
CA ILE A 185 -4.30 5.23 -6.14
C ILE A 185 -4.89 3.87 -6.58
N VAL A 186 -5.48 3.81 -7.78
CA VAL A 186 -6.05 2.55 -8.32
C VAL A 186 -4.95 1.50 -8.52
N SER A 187 -3.82 1.89 -9.11
CA SER A 187 -2.66 1.03 -9.32
C SER A 187 -2.13 0.47 -8.00
N TYR A 188 -2.03 1.30 -6.95
CA TYR A 188 -1.65 0.85 -5.61
C TYR A 188 -2.66 -0.15 -5.04
N CYS A 189 -3.97 0.15 -5.13
CA CYS A 189 -4.99 -0.77 -4.66
C CYS A 189 -4.93 -2.11 -5.40
N ASN A 190 -4.74 -2.10 -6.72
CA ASN A 190 -4.57 -3.30 -7.53
C ASN A 190 -3.29 -4.06 -7.17
N HIS A 191 -2.17 -3.37 -6.93
CA HIS A 191 -0.92 -3.97 -6.45
C HIS A 191 -1.15 -4.79 -5.19
N ARG A 192 -1.98 -4.29 -4.26
CA ARG A 192 -2.27 -4.97 -3.00
C ARG A 192 -3.37 -6.03 -3.11
N TYR A 193 -4.36 -5.83 -3.97
CA TYR A 193 -5.62 -6.60 -3.97
C TYR A 193 -5.71 -7.69 -5.04
N LEU A 194 -5.07 -7.51 -6.19
CA LEU A 194 -5.04 -8.55 -7.23
C LEU A 194 -4.15 -9.71 -6.78
N SER A 195 -4.35 -10.89 -7.37
CA SER A 195 -3.53 -12.06 -7.03
C SER A 195 -2.04 -11.78 -7.24
N ALA A 196 -1.20 -12.33 -6.37
CA ALA A 196 0.25 -12.25 -6.47
C ALA A 196 0.75 -12.52 -7.90
N LYS A 197 1.74 -11.75 -8.33
CA LYS A 197 2.37 -11.79 -9.66
C LYS A 197 1.44 -11.44 -10.83
N THR A 198 0.23 -10.94 -10.59
CA THR A 198 -0.65 -10.43 -11.66
C THR A 198 -0.04 -9.15 -12.25
N PRO A 199 0.19 -9.06 -13.55
CA PRO A 199 0.74 -7.84 -14.14
C PRO A 199 -0.21 -6.65 -14.01
N LEU A 200 0.30 -5.51 -13.57
CA LEU A 200 -0.49 -4.30 -13.38
C LEU A 200 -0.60 -3.48 -14.67
N CYS A 201 -1.65 -2.68 -14.72
CA CYS A 201 -1.87 -1.63 -15.72
C CYS A 201 -2.06 -0.29 -15.02
N ASN A 202 -1.81 0.80 -15.73
CA ASN A 202 -1.90 2.15 -15.19
C ASN A 202 -3.36 2.52 -14.90
N GLY A 203 -3.75 2.41 -13.63
CA GLY A 203 -5.07 2.75 -13.11
C GLY A 203 -6.20 2.00 -13.82
N LEU A 204 -6.98 2.75 -14.60
CA LEU A 204 -8.12 2.24 -15.37
C LEU A 204 -7.78 1.98 -16.85
N SER A 205 -6.57 2.30 -17.28
CA SER A 205 -6.10 2.03 -18.65
C SER A 205 -5.60 0.59 -18.80
N ASN A 206 -5.55 0.09 -20.03
CA ASN A 206 -4.91 -1.20 -20.35
C ASN A 206 -3.40 -1.08 -20.61
N ILE A 207 -2.80 0.08 -20.30
CA ILE A 207 -1.37 0.33 -20.51
C ILE A 207 -0.59 -0.35 -19.38
N PRO A 208 0.41 -1.19 -19.66
CA PRO A 208 1.24 -1.80 -18.62
C PRO A 208 1.81 -0.75 -17.67
N LEU A 209 1.71 -1.01 -16.36
CA LEU A 209 2.37 -0.17 -15.37
C LEU A 209 3.84 -0.60 -15.28
N LEU A 210 4.74 0.35 -15.51
CA LEU A 210 6.18 0.14 -15.43
C LEU A 210 6.72 0.81 -14.15
N ASP A 211 7.78 0.24 -13.59
CA ASP A 211 8.59 0.92 -12.59
C ASP A 211 9.55 1.91 -13.24
N ILE A 212 10.27 2.68 -12.42
CA ILE A 212 11.25 3.67 -12.89
C ILE A 212 12.40 3.06 -13.72
N ASN A 213 12.62 1.75 -13.62
CA ASN A 213 13.63 1.02 -14.38
C ASN A 213 13.04 0.39 -15.67
N GLY A 214 11.78 0.71 -16.00
CA GLY A 214 11.08 0.20 -17.18
C GLY A 214 10.57 -1.24 -17.05
N LYS A 215 10.66 -1.87 -15.88
CA LYS A 215 10.19 -3.24 -15.66
C LYS A 215 8.69 -3.22 -15.32
N ARG A 216 7.95 -4.18 -15.86
CA ARG A 216 6.50 -4.27 -15.62
C ARG A 216 6.21 -4.63 -14.17
N VAL A 217 5.49 -3.77 -13.47
CA VAL A 217 5.09 -3.98 -12.07
C VAL A 217 4.08 -5.11 -11.98
N LEU A 218 4.31 -6.03 -11.06
CA LEU A 218 3.39 -7.12 -10.74
C LEU A 218 2.71 -6.85 -9.40
N ALA A 219 1.51 -7.40 -9.21
CA ALA A 219 0.78 -7.32 -7.96
C ALA A 219 1.43 -8.16 -6.85
N GLU A 220 1.38 -7.65 -5.63
CA GLU A 220 1.84 -8.32 -4.42
C GLU A 220 0.75 -9.24 -3.87
N GLY A 221 -0.52 -8.82 -3.98
CA GLY A 221 -1.67 -9.62 -3.54
C GLY A 221 -1.73 -9.89 -2.04
N THR A 222 -1.22 -8.97 -1.23
CA THR A 222 -1.20 -9.10 0.24
C THR A 222 -2.52 -8.74 0.91
N VAL A 223 -3.55 -8.31 0.16
CA VAL A 223 -4.82 -7.85 0.71
C VAL A 223 -6.00 -8.61 0.09
N ASN A 224 -6.68 -9.41 0.90
CA ASN A 224 -7.91 -10.11 0.51
C ASN A 224 -9.18 -9.34 0.88
N ASN A 225 -9.12 -8.52 1.93
CA ASN A 225 -10.26 -7.73 2.41
C ASN A 225 -10.18 -6.30 1.88
N TYR A 226 -11.09 -5.92 0.99
CA TYR A 226 -11.11 -4.56 0.45
C TYR A 226 -11.32 -3.48 1.53
N LYS A 227 -11.91 -3.81 2.68
CA LYS A 227 -12.07 -2.85 3.80
C LYS A 227 -10.74 -2.37 4.36
N TRP A 228 -9.66 -3.16 4.22
CA TRP A 228 -8.31 -2.72 4.60
C TRP A 228 -7.86 -1.53 3.75
N LEU A 229 -8.23 -1.50 2.46
CA LEU A 229 -7.93 -0.38 1.55
C LEU A 229 -8.73 0.88 1.88
N LYS A 230 -9.88 0.78 2.58
CA LYS A 230 -10.65 1.97 2.99
C LYS A 230 -9.85 2.91 3.89
N SER A 231 -8.90 2.38 4.66
CA SER A 231 -7.99 3.19 5.47
C SER A 231 -7.11 4.11 4.63
N LEU A 232 -6.65 3.67 3.45
CA LEU A 232 -5.93 4.52 2.52
C LEU A 232 -6.83 5.66 2.02
N PHE A 233 -8.05 5.34 1.58
CA PHE A 233 -8.98 6.37 1.11
C PHE A 233 -9.32 7.39 2.21
N GLY A 234 -9.46 6.92 3.45
CA GLY A 234 -9.62 7.77 4.62
C GLY A 234 -8.42 8.68 4.85
N ALA A 235 -7.20 8.12 4.83
CA ALA A 235 -5.95 8.87 4.98
C ALA A 235 -5.80 9.95 3.90
N LEU A 236 -5.95 9.58 2.62
CA LEU A 236 -5.84 10.53 1.51
C LEU A 236 -6.94 11.60 1.57
N SER A 237 -8.19 11.24 1.90
CA SER A 237 -9.24 12.25 2.05
C SER A 237 -8.94 13.22 3.17
N PHE A 238 -8.35 12.74 4.26
CA PHE A 238 -7.96 13.57 5.39
C PHE A 238 -6.83 14.54 5.01
N LEU A 239 -5.77 14.04 4.36
CA LEU A 239 -4.65 14.85 3.90
C LEU A 239 -5.08 15.97 2.94
N HIS A 240 -5.94 15.65 1.97
CA HIS A 240 -6.47 16.66 1.06
C HIS A 240 -7.34 17.69 1.80
N GLY A 241 -8.12 17.27 2.80
CA GLY A 241 -8.85 18.19 3.68
C GLY A 241 -7.93 19.16 4.43
N HIS A 242 -6.84 18.63 5.01
CA HIS A 242 -5.82 19.41 5.70
C HIS A 242 -5.16 20.45 4.77
N ARG A 243 -5.00 20.12 3.49
CA ARG A 243 -4.42 20.99 2.46
C ARG A 243 -5.45 21.90 1.76
N ASN A 244 -6.68 21.99 2.25
CA ASN A 244 -7.79 22.75 1.64
C ASN A 244 -8.12 22.33 0.19
N GLN A 245 -7.88 21.06 -0.15
CA GLN A 245 -8.16 20.47 -1.46
C GLN A 245 -9.45 19.65 -1.46
N GLU A 246 -10.48 20.08 -0.71
CA GLU A 246 -11.75 19.34 -0.64
C GLU A 246 -12.64 19.49 -1.88
N ALA A 247 -12.28 20.38 -2.80
CA ALA A 247 -13.00 20.59 -4.04
C ALA A 247 -13.08 19.32 -4.91
N SER A 248 -13.93 19.37 -5.93
CA SER A 248 -14.01 18.33 -6.96
C SER A 248 -12.63 18.08 -7.56
N TYR A 249 -12.29 16.79 -7.74
CA TYR A 249 -11.04 16.40 -8.35
C TYR A 249 -10.96 16.89 -9.80
N ARG A 250 -9.82 17.46 -10.18
CA ARG A 250 -9.50 17.88 -11.53
C ARG A 250 -8.18 17.27 -11.97
N GLU A 251 -8.17 16.80 -13.21
CA GLU A 251 -7.03 16.16 -13.83
C GLU A 251 -6.02 17.20 -14.33
N PHE A 252 -4.78 16.75 -14.48
CA PHE A 252 -3.71 17.54 -15.09
C PHE A 252 -4.04 17.84 -16.57
N CYS A 253 -3.92 19.10 -16.97
CA CYS A 253 -4.04 19.52 -18.36
C CYS A 253 -2.69 20.00 -18.91
N GLN A 254 -2.13 19.26 -19.86
CA GLN A 254 -0.84 19.58 -20.48
C GLN A 254 -0.82 21.00 -21.10
N PRO A 255 -1.82 21.43 -21.90
CA PRO A 255 -1.86 22.82 -22.38
C PRO A 255 -1.88 23.90 -21.28
N CYS A 256 -2.58 23.65 -20.16
CA CYS A 256 -2.56 24.59 -19.03
C CYS A 256 -1.20 24.63 -18.35
N TYR A 257 -0.52 23.48 -18.26
CA TYR A 257 0.85 23.39 -17.76
C TYR A 257 1.85 24.12 -18.67
N ASP A 258 1.74 23.97 -19.99
CA ASP A 258 2.62 24.66 -20.93
C ASP A 258 2.50 26.18 -20.77
N ASN A 259 1.28 26.71 -20.68
CA ASN A 259 1.03 28.12 -20.36
C ASN A 259 1.67 28.53 -19.04
N PHE A 260 1.43 27.77 -17.97
CA PHE A 260 2.00 28.02 -16.64
C PHE A 260 3.54 28.06 -16.67
N SER A 261 4.16 27.09 -17.34
CA SER A 261 5.61 26.95 -17.46
C SER A 261 6.27 28.12 -18.19
N GLN A 262 5.53 28.79 -19.09
CA GLN A 262 5.95 29.99 -19.81
C GLN A 262 5.65 31.28 -19.03
N GLY A 263 5.15 31.18 -17.79
CA GLY A 263 4.76 32.32 -16.96
C GLY A 263 3.38 32.91 -17.29
N SER A 264 2.61 32.27 -18.18
CA SER A 264 1.25 32.68 -18.52
C SER A 264 0.27 32.17 -17.47
N ARG A 265 -0.58 33.07 -16.96
CA ARG A 265 -1.70 32.71 -16.07
C ARG A 265 -3.00 32.42 -16.82
N ASN A 266 -2.94 32.38 -18.15
CA ASN A 266 -4.12 32.17 -18.97
C ASN A 266 -4.43 30.67 -19.06
N PRO A 267 -5.67 30.26 -18.73
CA PRO A 267 -6.10 28.88 -18.92
C PRO A 267 -6.13 28.52 -20.41
N CYS A 268 -6.10 27.21 -20.72
CA CYS A 268 -6.29 26.78 -22.09
C CYS A 268 -7.76 26.99 -22.53
N LEU A 269 -8.00 26.94 -23.84
CA LEU A 269 -9.33 27.14 -24.43
C LEU A 269 -10.41 26.20 -23.87
N HIS A 270 -10.02 25.01 -23.38
CA HIS A 270 -10.94 24.04 -22.80
C HIS A 270 -11.38 24.39 -21.36
N HIS A 271 -10.54 25.09 -20.60
CA HIS A 271 -10.80 25.36 -19.17
C HIS A 271 -11.25 26.79 -18.88
N GLY A 272 -11.21 27.70 -19.87
CA GLY A 272 -11.89 29.00 -19.91
C GLY A 272 -11.43 30.04 -18.86
N HIS A 273 -11.63 29.72 -17.58
CA HIS A 273 -11.29 30.56 -16.43
C HIS A 273 -10.38 29.85 -15.40
N HIS A 274 -10.08 28.56 -15.57
CA HIS A 274 -9.30 27.76 -14.61
C HIS A 274 -7.99 27.23 -15.19
N LEU A 275 -6.88 27.55 -14.54
CA LEU A 275 -5.56 27.07 -14.94
C LEU A 275 -5.30 25.71 -14.27
N ASP A 276 -5.69 24.62 -14.93
CA ASP A 276 -5.55 23.25 -14.41
C ASP A 276 -4.18 22.63 -14.80
N PHE A 277 -3.09 23.25 -14.35
CA PHE A 277 -1.71 22.82 -14.65
C PHE A 277 -1.19 21.69 -13.74
N SER A 278 -1.95 21.32 -12.72
CA SER A 278 -1.64 20.25 -11.78
C SER A 278 -2.92 19.50 -11.42
N PHE A 279 -2.78 18.26 -10.95
CA PHE A 279 -3.91 17.59 -10.29
C PHE A 279 -4.36 18.44 -9.11
N SER A 280 -5.67 18.64 -8.95
CA SER A 280 -6.21 19.46 -7.84
C SER A 280 -7.52 18.89 -7.30
N GLY A 281 -7.91 19.32 -6.10
CA GLY A 281 -9.07 18.78 -5.39
C GLY A 281 -8.80 17.43 -4.74
N ASN A 282 -9.86 16.73 -4.31
CA ASN A 282 -9.71 15.47 -3.56
C ASN A 282 -10.01 14.27 -4.49
N PRO A 283 -9.03 13.41 -4.79
CA PRO A 283 -9.18 12.30 -5.74
C PRO A 283 -10.20 11.27 -5.27
N ILE A 284 -10.43 11.16 -3.96
CA ILE A 284 -11.42 10.26 -3.37
C ILE A 284 -12.86 10.67 -3.76
N ARG A 285 -13.07 11.95 -4.08
CA ARG A 285 -14.36 12.46 -4.54
C ARG A 285 -14.59 12.23 -6.04
N SER A 286 -13.56 11.82 -6.80
CA SER A 286 -13.65 11.58 -8.24
C SER A 286 -14.61 10.43 -8.58
N VAL A 287 -15.25 10.52 -9.75
CA VAL A 287 -16.14 9.47 -10.27
C VAL A 287 -15.40 8.15 -10.50
N HIS A 288 -14.13 8.24 -10.90
CA HIS A 288 -13.26 7.09 -11.14
C HIS A 288 -12.98 6.30 -9.85
N ILE A 289 -12.61 6.97 -8.76
CA ILE A 289 -12.36 6.30 -7.48
C ILE A 289 -13.66 5.74 -6.89
N LYS A 290 -14.78 6.47 -6.97
CA LYS A 290 -16.09 5.95 -6.52
C LYS A 290 -16.52 4.69 -7.28
N GLY A 291 -16.34 4.70 -8.61
CA GLY A 291 -16.58 3.53 -9.45
C GLY A 291 -15.67 2.35 -9.09
N TYR A 292 -14.39 2.62 -8.85
CA TYR A 292 -13.41 1.60 -8.45
C TYR A 292 -13.70 1.01 -7.07
N ILE A 293 -14.08 1.81 -6.07
CA ILE A 293 -14.51 1.31 -4.75
C ILE A 293 -15.71 0.38 -4.89
N SER A 294 -16.68 0.74 -5.75
CA SER A 294 -17.84 -0.10 -6.04
C SER A 294 -17.43 -1.41 -6.71
N TRP A 295 -16.43 -1.37 -7.60
CA TRP A 295 -15.85 -2.58 -8.19
C TRP A 295 -15.16 -3.46 -7.14
N LEU A 296 -14.35 -2.89 -6.24
CA LEU A 296 -13.69 -3.62 -5.15
C LEU A 296 -14.71 -4.33 -4.24
N GLU A 297 -15.81 -3.65 -3.92
CA GLU A 297 -16.89 -4.23 -3.11
C GLU A 297 -17.52 -5.44 -3.80
N ARG A 298 -17.88 -5.31 -5.10
CA ARG A 298 -18.39 -6.44 -5.88
C ARG A 298 -17.39 -7.60 -5.95
N GLN A 299 -16.11 -7.31 -6.19
CA GLN A 299 -15.06 -8.34 -6.23
C GLN A 299 -14.91 -9.05 -4.89
N ASN A 300 -14.98 -8.32 -3.77
CA ASN A 300 -14.93 -8.92 -2.45
C ASN A 300 -16.09 -9.91 -2.24
N HIS A 301 -17.31 -9.54 -2.66
CA HIS A 301 -18.47 -10.43 -2.61
C HIS A 301 -18.28 -11.67 -3.48
N LEU A 302 -17.79 -11.51 -4.71
CA LEU A 302 -17.52 -12.64 -5.62
C LEU A 302 -16.44 -13.59 -5.10
N ARG A 303 -15.41 -13.05 -4.43
CA ARG A 303 -14.36 -13.86 -3.77
C ARG A 303 -14.87 -14.61 -2.53
N GLY A 304 -16.04 -14.26 -2.00
CA GLY A 304 -16.61 -14.88 -0.80
C GLY A 304 -15.76 -14.69 0.45
N TYR A 305 -14.83 -13.73 0.46
CA TYR A 305 -13.93 -13.54 1.60
C TYR A 305 -14.67 -12.89 2.76
N ASN A 306 -14.75 -13.62 3.88
CA ASN A 306 -15.34 -13.13 5.13
C ASN A 306 -14.22 -12.92 6.17
N PRO A 307 -13.91 -11.68 6.57
CA PRO A 307 -12.89 -11.43 7.57
C PRO A 307 -13.29 -12.03 8.93
N VAL A 308 -12.49 -12.95 9.44
CA VAL A 308 -12.69 -13.54 10.78
C VAL A 308 -12.03 -12.61 11.81
N ARG A 309 -12.84 -11.92 12.62
CA ARG A 309 -12.34 -11.13 13.76
C ARG A 309 -11.55 -12.07 14.67
N ARG A 310 -10.23 -11.85 14.79
CA ARG A 310 -9.23 -12.61 15.58
C ARG A 310 -8.39 -13.63 14.83
N GLN A 311 -8.44 -13.71 13.50
CA GLN A 311 -7.51 -14.55 12.75
C GLN A 311 -6.06 -14.07 12.97
N ALA A 312 -5.30 -14.76 13.84
CA ALA A 312 -3.95 -14.36 14.24
C ALA A 312 -2.89 -14.63 13.16
N LEU A 313 -3.20 -15.56 12.24
CA LEU A 313 -2.34 -15.97 11.13
C LEU A 313 -3.18 -16.01 9.85
N LEU A 314 -2.62 -15.51 8.75
CA LEU A 314 -3.18 -15.74 7.43
C LEU A 314 -2.99 -17.22 7.04
N PRO A 315 -3.83 -17.76 6.14
CA PRO A 315 -3.58 -19.07 5.54
C PRO A 315 -2.17 -19.19 4.91
N SER A 316 -1.66 -18.10 4.33
CA SER A 316 -0.29 -18.02 3.82
C SER A 316 0.74 -18.17 4.95
N ASP A 317 0.53 -17.54 6.10
CA ASP A 317 1.48 -17.62 7.22
C ASP A 317 1.57 -19.05 7.76
N VAL A 318 0.44 -19.75 7.86
CA VAL A 318 0.41 -21.16 8.29
C VAL A 318 1.13 -22.06 7.28
N SER A 319 0.93 -21.80 5.99
CA SER A 319 1.67 -22.46 4.91
C SER A 319 3.17 -22.16 5.01
N ASP A 320 3.58 -20.91 5.18
CA ASP A 320 4.98 -20.50 5.26
C ASP A 320 5.69 -21.14 6.47
N ILE A 321 5.02 -21.20 7.62
CA ILE A 321 5.53 -21.86 8.83
C ILE A 321 5.68 -23.37 8.59
N HIS A 322 4.73 -24.02 7.91
CA HIS A 322 4.86 -25.43 7.53
C HIS A 322 6.11 -25.69 6.67
N HIS A 323 6.31 -24.85 5.64
CA HIS A 323 7.43 -25.00 4.74
C HIS A 323 8.77 -24.79 5.44
N TYR A 324 8.84 -23.83 6.36
CA TYR A 324 10.01 -23.62 7.22
C TYR A 324 10.37 -24.87 8.04
N LEU A 325 9.37 -25.54 8.62
CA LEU A 325 9.56 -26.76 9.40
C LEU A 325 9.99 -27.95 8.56
N LYS A 326 9.38 -28.09 7.38
CA LYS A 326 9.75 -29.11 6.39
C LYS A 326 11.22 -28.95 5.97
N GLY A 327 11.66 -27.71 5.75
CA GLY A 327 13.07 -27.40 5.44
C GLY A 327 14.04 -27.73 6.58
N ARG A 328 13.56 -27.79 7.83
CA ARG A 328 14.31 -28.22 9.01
C ARG A 328 14.13 -29.69 9.36
N GLN A 329 13.55 -30.48 8.45
CA GLN A 329 13.23 -31.90 8.67
C GLN A 329 12.42 -32.13 9.95
N TYR A 330 11.53 -31.19 10.28
CA TYR A 330 10.65 -31.26 11.44
C TYR A 330 11.40 -31.51 12.75
N ASP A 331 12.43 -30.70 13.02
CA ASP A 331 13.09 -30.72 14.32
C ASP A 331 12.06 -30.66 15.46
N LEU A 332 12.30 -31.46 16.51
CA LEU A 332 11.29 -31.78 17.51
C LEU A 332 10.70 -30.54 18.20
N GLN A 333 11.51 -29.49 18.41
CA GLN A 333 11.05 -28.27 19.06
C GLN A 333 10.17 -27.44 18.15
N SER A 334 10.58 -27.26 16.90
CA SER A 334 9.80 -26.48 15.94
C SER A 334 8.51 -27.23 15.56
N LEU A 335 8.54 -28.56 15.47
CA LEU A 335 7.34 -29.39 15.27
C LEU A 335 6.36 -29.28 16.44
N LYS A 336 6.85 -29.31 17.69
CA LYS A 336 6.01 -29.09 18.88
C LYS A 336 5.31 -27.73 18.84
N PHE A 337 6.06 -26.67 18.54
CA PHE A 337 5.50 -25.32 18.45
C PHE A 337 4.46 -25.22 17.34
N TYR A 338 4.72 -25.85 16.20
CA TYR A 338 3.79 -25.87 15.07
C TYR A 338 2.50 -26.61 15.36
N VAL A 339 2.57 -27.78 15.99
CA VAL A 339 1.39 -28.55 16.41
C VAL A 339 0.59 -27.77 17.45
N MET A 340 1.25 -27.10 18.41
CA MET A 340 0.59 -26.21 19.38
C MET A 340 -0.10 -25.03 18.68
N MET A 341 0.54 -24.44 17.68
CA MET A 341 -0.04 -23.38 16.86
C MET A 341 -1.27 -23.88 16.10
N LEU A 342 -1.18 -25.01 15.39
CA LEU A 342 -2.31 -25.62 14.68
C LEU A 342 -3.47 -25.95 15.63
N ASN A 343 -3.18 -26.55 16.79
CA ASN A 343 -4.18 -26.82 17.84
C ASN A 343 -4.81 -25.52 18.38
N SER A 344 -4.04 -24.45 18.50
CA SER A 344 -4.55 -23.15 18.92
C SER A 344 -5.45 -22.52 17.85
N LEU A 345 -5.10 -22.68 16.57
CA LEU A 345 -5.94 -22.28 15.44
C LEU A 345 -7.24 -23.10 15.40
N GLU A 346 -7.16 -24.41 15.57
CA GLU A 346 -8.29 -25.33 15.57
C GLU A 346 -9.22 -25.12 16.78
N GLY A 347 -8.64 -25.01 17.98
CA GLY A 347 -9.38 -24.89 19.24
C GLY A 347 -9.93 -23.49 19.53
N ALA A 348 -9.21 -22.42 19.18
CA ALA A 348 -9.62 -21.06 19.52
C ALA A 348 -10.39 -20.33 18.39
N MET A 349 -10.21 -20.71 17.12
CA MET A 349 -10.63 -19.85 16.00
C MET A 349 -11.83 -20.32 15.16
N ARG A 350 -12.43 -21.49 15.44
CA ARG A 350 -13.54 -22.09 14.64
C ARG A 350 -13.22 -22.09 13.14
N TYR A 351 -12.79 -23.24 12.61
CA TYR A 351 -12.32 -23.61 11.25
C TYR A 351 -12.86 -22.95 9.96
N VAL A 352 -13.73 -21.94 10.03
CA VAL A 352 -14.38 -21.27 8.89
C VAL A 352 -13.39 -20.64 7.91
N GLY A 353 -12.17 -20.29 8.34
CA GLY A 353 -11.15 -19.62 7.51
C GLY A 353 -9.98 -20.49 7.00
N PHE A 354 -9.91 -21.78 7.36
CA PHE A 354 -8.79 -22.68 7.03
C PHE A 354 -9.24 -23.96 6.30
N GLN A 355 -10.39 -23.94 5.62
CA GLN A 355 -10.95 -25.11 4.92
C GLN A 355 -10.03 -25.66 3.80
N SER A 356 -9.07 -24.88 3.31
CA SER A 356 -8.05 -25.33 2.35
C SER A 356 -6.89 -26.10 3.00
N VAL A 357 -6.79 -26.10 4.32
CA VAL A 357 -5.77 -26.80 5.10
C VAL A 357 -6.45 -28.01 5.73
N LEU A 358 -6.49 -29.11 4.99
CA LEU A 358 -7.02 -30.39 5.49
C LEU A 358 -5.92 -31.13 6.24
N PHE A 359 -6.30 -31.88 7.28
CA PHE A 359 -5.33 -32.70 8.02
C PHE A 359 -4.65 -33.75 7.12
N SER A 360 -5.35 -34.18 6.07
CA SER A 360 -4.85 -35.06 5.01
C SER A 360 -3.82 -34.41 4.07
N ASN A 361 -3.61 -33.09 4.18
CA ASN A 361 -2.56 -32.39 3.45
C ASN A 361 -1.24 -32.32 4.26
N PHE A 362 -1.21 -32.88 5.48
CA PHE A 362 -0.04 -32.94 6.37
C PHE A 362 0.67 -34.29 6.32
#